data_AF-A0A662S4C8-F1
#
_entry.id   AF-A0A662S4C8-F1
#
_cell.length_a   1.000
_cell.length_b   1.000
_cell.length_c   1.000
_cell.angle_alpha   90.00
_cell.angle_beta   90.00
_cell.angle_gamma   90.00
#
_symmetry.space_group_name_H-M   'P 1'
#
loop_
_entity.id
_entity.type
_entity.pdbx_description
1 polymer ?
#
loop_
_entity_poly.entity_id
_entity_poly.type
_entity_poly.pdbx_seq_one_letter_code
_entity_poly.pdbx_strand_id
1 'polypeptide(L)'
;MNEKKIRRAKFMFLREKPFWSGILGIPVVVLPPPYEVKGEKIRRACTDGEQIYVNGEYLDKATPQELMIDFAHEYLHLLLHHLGDSRMRIARNKLEWEIANMAADYAVNS
;
A
#
# COMPACT_ATOMS: atom_id res chain seq x y z
N MET A 1 19.96 4.32 -3.20
CA MET A 1 19.26 5.54 -2.73
C MET A 1 17.85 5.22 -2.25
N ASN A 2 17.12 4.42 -3.04
CA ASN A 2 15.70 4.07 -2.84
C ASN A 2 15.43 3.30 -1.54
N GLU A 3 16.32 2.38 -1.18
CA GLU A 3 16.20 1.59 0.05
C GLU A 3 16.36 2.41 1.35
N LYS A 4 17.15 3.49 1.33
CA LYS A 4 17.28 4.41 2.48
C LYS A 4 16.00 5.21 2.69
N LYS A 5 15.33 5.62 1.60
CA LYS A 5 14.08 6.38 1.64
C LYS A 5 12.92 5.52 2.17
N ILE A 6 12.80 4.28 1.68
CA ILE A 6 11.84 3.28 2.19
C ILE A 6 12.07 3.02 3.69
N ARG A 7 13.32 2.76 4.10
CA ARG A 7 13.64 2.56 5.52
C ARG A 7 13.25 3.77 6.37
N ARG A 8 13.55 4.98 5.91
CA ARG A 8 13.18 6.21 6.62
C ARG A 8 11.66 6.34 6.79
N ALA A 9 10.89 6.14 5.72
CA ALA A 9 9.43 6.18 5.79
C ALA A 9 8.88 5.14 6.78
N LYS A 10 9.39 3.91 6.75
CA LYS A 10 9.03 2.86 7.72
C LYS A 10 9.38 3.22 9.17
N PHE A 11 10.58 3.77 9.40
CA PHE A 11 11.01 4.20 10.74
C PHE A 11 10.19 5.37 11.29
N MET A 12 9.65 6.23 10.43
CA MET A 12 8.76 7.30 10.85
C MET A 12 7.49 6.77 11.52
N PHE A 13 6.94 5.63 11.08
CA PHE A 13 5.83 4.99 11.79
C PHE A 13 6.19 4.60 13.22
N LEU A 14 7.36 4.00 13.44
CA LEU A 14 7.79 3.62 14.79
C LEU A 14 7.88 4.83 15.73
N ARG A 15 8.37 5.96 15.22
CA ARG A 15 8.58 7.18 16.01
C ARG A 15 7.31 8.00 16.20
N GLU A 16 6.52 8.17 15.14
CA GLU A 16 5.45 9.17 15.07
C GLU A 16 4.06 8.55 15.16
N LYS A 17 3.91 7.29 14.75
CA LYS A 17 2.60 6.61 14.59
C LYS A 17 2.71 5.11 14.98
N PRO A 18 3.08 4.80 16.24
CA PRO A 18 3.55 3.46 16.64
C PRO A 18 2.53 2.34 16.45
N PHE A 19 1.22 2.66 16.40
CA PHE A 19 0.17 1.71 16.03
C PHE A 19 0.44 1.00 14.70
N TRP A 20 1.02 1.70 13.73
CA TRP A 20 1.30 1.18 12.38
C TRP A 20 2.68 0.53 12.26
N SER A 21 3.41 0.35 13.37
CA SER A 21 4.79 -0.16 13.36
C SER A 21 4.93 -1.58 12.80
N GLY A 22 3.85 -2.36 12.71
CA GLY A 22 3.81 -3.66 12.03
C GLY A 22 4.30 -3.60 10.57
N ILE A 23 4.22 -2.42 9.94
CA ILE A 23 4.73 -2.17 8.58
C ILE A 23 6.23 -2.38 8.42
N LEU A 24 7.00 -2.36 9.52
CA LEU A 24 8.41 -2.69 9.52
C LEU A 24 8.65 -4.10 8.98
N GLY A 25 7.75 -5.04 9.30
CA GLY A 25 7.83 -6.44 8.91
C GLY A 25 7.38 -6.75 7.48
N ILE A 26 6.67 -5.83 6.82
CA ILE A 26 6.12 -6.10 5.48
C ILE A 26 7.16 -5.83 4.40
N PRO A 27 7.46 -6.77 3.49
CA PRO A 27 8.40 -6.51 2.40
C PRO A 27 7.94 -5.35 1.50
N VAL A 28 8.89 -4.53 1.04
CA VAL A 28 8.63 -3.49 0.05
C VAL A 28 9.51 -3.76 -1.17
N VAL A 29 8.88 -3.98 -2.32
CA VAL A 29 9.52 -4.25 -3.59
C VAL A 29 9.44 -3.01 -4.48
N VAL A 30 10.59 -2.58 -5.01
CA VAL A 30 10.65 -1.48 -5.97
C VAL A 30 10.45 -2.05 -7.37
N LEU A 31 9.38 -1.60 -8.05
CA LEU A 31 9.08 -2.02 -9.40
C LEU A 31 10.01 -1.33 -10.40
N PRO A 32 10.70 -2.07 -11.28
CA PRO A 32 11.36 -1.51 -12.45
C PRO A 32 10.32 -1.20 -13.56
N PRO A 33 10.70 -0.44 -14.61
CA PRO A 33 9.91 -0.37 -15.85
C PRO A 33 9.57 -1.79 -16.35
N PRO A 34 8.33 -2.07 -16.79
CA PRO A 34 7.24 -1.14 -17.12
C PRO A 34 6.37 -0.65 -15.94
N TYR A 35 6.77 -0.97 -14.70
CA TYR A 35 6.05 -0.66 -13.46
C TYR A 35 4.70 -1.36 -13.35
N GLU A 36 4.71 -2.67 -13.55
CA GLU A 36 3.49 -3.48 -13.61
C GLU A 36 3.48 -4.61 -12.58
N VAL A 37 2.29 -4.91 -12.07
CA VAL A 37 2.02 -6.09 -11.24
C VAL A 37 0.80 -6.78 -11.84
N LYS A 38 0.92 -8.07 -12.17
CA LYS A 38 -0.17 -8.88 -12.76
C LYS A 38 -0.82 -8.24 -14.02
N GLY A 39 -0.01 -7.52 -14.82
CA GLY A 39 -0.46 -6.85 -16.05
C GLY A 39 -1.13 -5.49 -15.84
N GLU A 40 -1.21 -5.01 -14.59
CA GLU A 40 -1.73 -3.68 -14.28
C GLU A 40 -0.59 -2.70 -14.03
N LYS A 41 -0.68 -1.52 -14.64
CA LYS A 41 0.31 -0.44 -14.50
C LYS A 41 0.12 0.31 -13.20
N ILE A 42 1.16 0.29 -12.38
CA ILE A 42 1.15 0.89 -11.04
C ILE A 42 1.74 2.29 -11.10
N ARG A 43 0.97 3.29 -10.65
CA ARG A 43 1.41 4.70 -10.64
C ARG A 43 2.19 5.10 -9.41
N ARG A 44 1.82 4.57 -8.23
CA ARG A 44 2.43 4.91 -6.93
C ARG A 44 2.87 3.67 -6.17
N ALA A 45 1.91 3.01 -5.53
CA ALA A 45 2.10 1.76 -4.82
C ALA A 45 0.88 0.85 -5.02
N CYS A 46 1.04 -0.43 -4.68
CA CYS A 46 -0.05 -1.40 -4.54
C CYS A 46 0.41 -2.54 -3.62
N THR A 47 -0.49 -3.43 -3.24
CA THR A 47 -0.17 -4.68 -2.53
C THR A 47 -0.87 -5.87 -3.15
N ASP A 48 -0.26 -7.05 -3.03
CA ASP A 48 -0.88 -8.33 -3.39
C ASP A 48 -1.45 -9.11 -2.22
N GLY A 49 -1.39 -8.57 -0.99
CA GLY A 49 -1.78 -9.28 0.22
C GLY A 49 -0.60 -9.81 1.06
N GLU A 50 0.63 -9.76 0.54
CA GLU A 50 1.84 -10.24 1.24
C GLU A 50 2.95 -9.19 1.30
N GLN A 51 3.10 -8.40 0.23
CA GLN A 51 4.11 -7.36 0.13
C GLN A 51 3.57 -6.08 -0.50
N ILE A 52 4.29 -4.98 -0.29
CA ILE A 52 4.01 -3.70 -0.91
C ILE A 52 4.90 -3.53 -2.12
N TYR A 53 4.33 -3.18 -3.27
CA TYR A 53 5.05 -2.80 -4.46
C TYR A 53 5.02 -1.29 -4.61
N VAL A 54 6.14 -0.69 -4.97
CA VAL A 54 6.25 0.76 -5.19
C VAL A 54 6.84 1.01 -6.56
N ASN A 55 6.20 1.86 -7.35
CA ASN A 55 6.74 2.31 -8.63
C ASN A 55 8.09 3.04 -8.40
N GLY A 56 9.15 2.57 -9.07
CA GLY A 56 10.49 3.13 -8.91
C GLY A 56 10.61 4.61 -9.32
N GLU A 57 9.92 5.01 -10.40
CA GLU A 57 9.90 6.42 -10.84
C GLU A 57 9.21 7.32 -9.81
N TYR A 58 8.10 6.86 -9.25
CA TYR A 58 7.40 7.56 -8.19
C TYR A 58 8.27 7.67 -6.93
N LEU A 59 8.91 6.57 -6.52
CA LEU A 59 9.78 6.51 -5.35
C LEU A 59 10.93 7.51 -5.41
N ASP A 60 11.48 7.76 -6.60
CA ASP A 60 12.56 8.73 -6.79
C ASP A 60 12.10 10.15 -6.45
N LYS A 61 10.84 10.49 -6.80
CA LYS A 61 10.23 11.82 -6.62
C LYS A 61 9.58 12.01 -5.25
N ALA A 62 9.03 10.94 -4.66
CA ALA A 62 8.28 11.01 -3.41
C ALA A 62 9.14 11.41 -2.21
N THR A 63 8.56 12.13 -1.26
CA THR A 63 9.12 12.38 0.06
C THR A 63 8.91 11.19 0.99
N PRO A 64 9.69 11.05 2.08
CA PRO A 64 9.43 10.02 3.09
C PRO A 64 8.03 10.08 3.70
N GLN A 65 7.45 11.28 3.85
CA GLN A 65 6.10 11.50 4.37
C GLN A 65 5.02 10.98 3.42
N GLU A 66 5.14 11.27 2.12
CA GLU A 66 4.21 10.74 1.11
C GLU A 66 4.27 9.21 1.06
N LEU A 67 5.48 8.64 1.07
CA LEU A 67 5.65 7.18 1.15
C LEU A 67 5.06 6.58 2.43
N MET A 68 5.13 7.30 3.55
CA MET A 68 4.49 6.86 4.79
C MET A 68 2.97 6.76 4.60
N ILE A 69 2.33 7.71 3.91
CA ILE A 69 0.89 7.67 3.64
C ILE A 69 0.55 6.48 2.73
N ASP A 70 1.27 6.32 1.61
CA ASP A 70 1.03 5.18 0.69
C ASP A 70 1.23 3.84 1.40
N PHE A 71 2.26 3.72 2.23
CA PHE A 71 2.50 2.50 3.00
C PHE A 71 1.37 2.22 4.00
N ALA A 72 0.84 3.24 4.69
CA ALA A 72 -0.31 3.07 5.57
C ALA A 72 -1.54 2.58 4.80
N HIS A 73 -1.76 3.13 3.59
CA HIS A 73 -2.85 2.74 2.71
C HIS A 73 -2.74 1.27 2.27
N GLU A 74 -1.57 0.85 1.77
CA GLU A 74 -1.37 -0.56 1.37
C GLU A 74 -1.39 -1.52 2.57
N TYR A 75 -0.93 -1.07 3.73
CA TYR A 75 -1.04 -1.83 4.98
C TYR A 75 -2.49 -2.06 5.39
N LEU A 76 -3.39 -1.10 5.15
CA LEU A 76 -4.82 -1.29 5.37
C LEU A 76 -5.39 -2.35 4.42
N HIS A 77 -5.01 -2.34 3.15
CA HIS A 77 -5.40 -3.41 2.21
C HIS A 77 -4.93 -4.79 2.69
N LEU A 78 -3.71 -4.88 3.23
CA LEU A 78 -3.19 -6.10 3.85
C LEU A 78 -4.04 -6.53 5.06
N LEU A 79 -4.32 -5.63 6.00
CA LEU A 79 -5.16 -5.93 7.16
C LEU A 79 -6.58 -6.36 6.76
N LEU A 80 -7.20 -5.65 5.81
CA LEU A 80 -8.53 -5.96 5.32
C LEU A 80 -8.56 -7.30 4.56
N HIS A 81 -7.48 -7.66 3.87
CA HIS A 81 -7.32 -8.98 3.27
C HIS A 81 -7.29 -10.10 4.32
N HIS A 82 -6.60 -9.87 5.45
CA HIS A 82 -6.58 -10.81 6.59
C HIS A 82 -7.91 -10.87 7.34
N LEU A 83 -8.74 -9.83 7.24
CA LEU A 83 -10.12 -9.90 7.69
C LEU A 83 -11.01 -10.79 6.80
N GLY A 84 -10.49 -11.32 5.67
CA GLY A 84 -10.85 -12.55 4.93
C GLY A 84 -12.32 -12.84 4.62
N ASP A 85 -13.16 -12.79 5.64
CA ASP A 85 -14.61 -12.88 5.66
C ASP A 85 -15.31 -11.51 5.52
N SER A 86 -14.59 -10.39 5.60
CA SER A 86 -15.14 -9.05 5.37
C SER A 86 -15.52 -8.80 3.90
N ARG A 87 -14.83 -9.43 2.95
CA ARG A 87 -15.22 -9.41 1.52
C ARG A 87 -16.66 -9.88 1.34
N MET A 88 -17.04 -11.02 1.94
CA MET A 88 -18.42 -11.53 1.87
C MET A 88 -19.44 -10.70 2.66
N ARG A 89 -18.99 -9.93 3.67
CA ARG A 89 -19.86 -9.02 4.45
C ARG A 89 -20.07 -7.66 3.78
N ILE A 90 -19.11 -7.20 2.98
CA ILE A 90 -19.15 -5.88 2.31
C ILE A 90 -19.63 -6.00 0.87
N ALA A 91 -19.30 -7.10 0.18
CA ALA A 91 -19.54 -7.28 -1.25
C ALA A 91 -19.90 -8.75 -1.58
N ARG A 92 -21.04 -8.95 -2.26
CA ARG A 92 -21.54 -10.27 -2.64
C ARG A 92 -20.88 -10.84 -3.89
N ASN A 93 -20.21 -9.98 -4.67
CA ASN A 93 -19.57 -10.32 -5.93
C ASN A 93 -18.36 -9.41 -6.20
N LYS A 94 -17.63 -9.71 -7.28
CA LYS A 94 -16.40 -9.00 -7.65
C LYS A 94 -16.63 -7.51 -7.96
N LEU A 95 -17.73 -7.17 -8.63
CA LEU A 95 -18.06 -5.78 -8.96
C LEU A 95 -18.33 -4.96 -7.69
N GLU A 96 -19.10 -5.51 -6.75
CA GLU A 96 -19.35 -4.86 -5.45
C GLU A 96 -18.05 -4.68 -4.64
N TRP A 97 -17.11 -5.62 -4.77
CA TRP A 97 -15.80 -5.50 -4.14
C TRP A 97 -14.97 -4.38 -4.75
N GLU A 98 -14.92 -4.28 -6.08
CA GLU A 98 -14.23 -3.19 -6.77
C GLU A 98 -14.78 -1.82 -6.35
N ILE A 99 -16.10 -1.69 -6.21
CA ILE A 99 -16.76 -0.47 -5.73
C ILE A 99 -16.38 -0.15 -4.28
N ALA A 100 -16.41 -1.15 -3.39
CA ALA A 100 -16.04 -0.96 -1.99
C ALA A 100 -14.57 -0.53 -1.84
N ASN A 101 -13.67 -1.13 -2.63
CA ASN A 101 -12.26 -0.74 -2.66
C ASN A 101 -12.09 0.71 -3.14
N MET A 102 -12.73 1.09 -4.26
CA MET A 102 -12.70 2.48 -4.75
C MET A 102 -13.26 3.48 -3.73
N ALA A 103 -14.32 3.11 -2.99
CA ALA A 103 -14.91 3.97 -1.96
C ALA A 103 -13.98 4.13 -0.74
N ALA A 104 -13.32 3.05 -0.31
CA ALA A 104 -12.31 3.11 0.73
C ALA A 104 -11.11 3.96 0.29
N ASP A 105 -10.66 3.81 -0.96
CA ASP A 105 -9.59 4.61 -1.54
C ASP A 105 -9.98 6.09 -1.59
N TYR A 106 -11.21 6.43 -1.97
CA TYR A 106 -11.72 7.81 -1.96
C TYR A 106 -11.73 8.39 -0.54
N ALA A 107 -12.30 7.67 0.43
CA ALA A 107 -12.44 8.17 1.81
C ALA A 107 -11.09 8.33 2.54
N VAL A 108 -10.08 7.55 2.17
CA VAL A 108 -8.73 7.63 2.76
C VAL A 108 -7.87 8.68 2.06
N ASN A 109 -8.08 8.93 0.77
CA ASN A 109 -7.27 9.87 -0.03
C ASN A 109 -7.92 11.26 -0.25
N SER A 110 -9.11 11.52 0.31
CA SER A 110 -9.81 12.81 0.25
C SER A 110 -9.38 13.81 1.31
#